data_AF-J2SZ35-F1
#
_entry.id   AF-J2SZ35-F1
#
_cell.length_a   1.000
_cell.length_b   1.000
_cell.length_c   1.000
_cell.angle_alpha   90.00
_cell.angle_beta   90.00
_cell.angle_gamma   90.00
#
_symmetry.space_group_name_H-M   'P 1'
#
loop_
_entity.id
_entity.type
_entity.pdbx_description
1 polymer ?
#
loop_
_entity_poly.entity_id
_entity_poly.type
_entity_poly.pdbx_seq_one_letter_code
_entity_poly.pdbx_strand_id
1 'polypeptide(L)'
;MFQYFKNALHSSKPAREYLEKRNLDNSILEIGYNSGQFHHGERKTEELLKQALEVGLLQDKGLINNRTKEKGYSPFAKWCICFALRNQKNEVTGLYFRSILNDDKAKHYYLKNRLGIYPGYPNPETCKLILTEAIIDCASLLQIKEIRDNYSLLSCFGTNGLNEEILKAIKSLGNLEEIIFCFDNDDAGKKAVKKYSK
;
A
#
# COMPACT_ATOMS: atom_id res chain seq x y z
N MET A 1 -12.75 -3.42 5.01
CA MET A 1 -12.36 -2.03 4.66
C MET A 1 -11.80 -1.89 3.24
N PHE A 2 -10.75 -2.60 2.83
CA PHE A 2 -10.11 -2.38 1.53
C PHE A 2 -11.07 -2.45 0.31
N GLN A 3 -12.03 -3.38 0.32
CA GLN A 3 -13.07 -3.47 -0.73
C GLN A 3 -13.89 -2.17 -0.88
N TYR A 4 -14.14 -1.46 0.22
CA TYR A 4 -14.79 -0.15 0.15
C TYR A 4 -13.96 0.83 -0.67
N PHE A 5 -12.65 0.88 -0.44
CA PHE A 5 -11.76 1.76 -1.20
C PHE A 5 -11.69 1.37 -2.67
N LYS A 6 -11.68 0.07 -3.02
CA LYS A 6 -11.79 -0.39 -4.42
C LYS A 6 -13.06 0.17 -5.07
N ASN A 7 -14.20 0.02 -4.42
CA ASN A 7 -15.48 0.52 -4.93
C ASN A 7 -15.49 2.05 -5.08
N ALA A 8 -14.92 2.78 -4.11
CA ALA A 8 -14.86 4.24 -4.12
C ALA A 8 -14.01 4.79 -5.28
N LEU A 9 -12.98 4.06 -5.71
CA LEU A 9 -12.09 4.46 -6.81
C LEU A 9 -12.85 4.65 -8.13
N HIS A 10 -13.76 3.74 -8.50
CA HIS A 10 -14.52 3.81 -9.75
C HIS A 10 -15.34 5.09 -9.87
N SER A 11 -15.95 5.53 -8.76
CA SER A 11 -16.77 6.74 -8.70
C SER A 11 -15.97 8.05 -8.63
N SER A 12 -14.65 7.99 -8.47
CA SER A 12 -13.83 9.17 -8.22
C SER A 12 -13.05 9.61 -9.46
N LYS A 13 -13.53 10.68 -10.11
CA LYS A 13 -12.82 11.35 -11.21
C LYS A 13 -11.34 11.69 -10.89
N PRO A 14 -11.00 12.38 -9.78
CA PRO A 14 -9.61 12.74 -9.51
C PRO A 14 -8.71 11.51 -9.23
N ALA A 15 -9.26 10.42 -8.68
CA ALA A 15 -8.50 9.18 -8.53
C ALA A 15 -8.20 8.55 -9.89
N ARG A 16 -9.21 8.48 -10.78
CA ARG A 16 -9.04 7.94 -12.14
C ARG A 16 -8.04 8.75 -12.97
N GLU A 17 -8.13 10.08 -12.93
CA GLU A 17 -7.16 10.96 -13.60
C GLU A 17 -5.74 10.76 -13.10
N TYR A 18 -5.56 10.54 -11.78
CA TYR A 18 -4.25 10.23 -11.22
C TYR A 18 -3.72 8.88 -11.73
N LEU A 19 -4.58 7.85 -11.77
CA LEU A 19 -4.22 6.53 -12.30
C LEU A 19 -3.83 6.60 -13.78
N GLU A 20 -4.63 7.27 -14.61
CA GLU A 20 -4.35 7.50 -16.03
C GLU A 20 -3.01 8.20 -16.21
N LYS A 21 -2.76 9.30 -15.49
CA LYS A 21 -1.49 10.02 -15.53
C LYS A 21 -0.28 9.16 -15.13
N ARG A 22 -0.48 8.19 -14.23
CA ARG A 22 0.56 7.29 -13.73
C ARG A 22 0.65 5.97 -14.50
N ASN A 23 -0.21 5.76 -15.50
CA ASN A 23 -0.37 4.47 -16.18
C ASN A 23 -0.58 3.31 -15.20
N LEU A 24 -1.44 3.51 -14.20
CA LEU A 24 -1.85 2.49 -13.24
C LEU A 24 -3.24 1.94 -13.61
N ASP A 25 -3.28 0.73 -14.12
CA ASP A 25 -4.47 -0.01 -14.53
C ASP A 25 -5.07 -0.78 -13.35
N ASN A 26 -6.23 -0.33 -12.88
CA ASN A 26 -6.97 -0.94 -11.78
C ASN A 26 -7.77 -2.20 -12.18
N SER A 27 -7.70 -2.64 -13.45
CA SER A 27 -8.16 -3.96 -13.88
C SER A 27 -7.09 -5.05 -13.65
N ILE A 28 -5.82 -4.65 -13.64
CA ILE A 28 -4.68 -5.53 -13.35
C ILE A 28 -4.31 -5.43 -11.87
N LEU A 29 -4.25 -4.21 -11.34
CA LEU A 29 -3.84 -3.93 -9.97
C LEU A 29 -5.03 -3.88 -9.01
N GLU A 30 -4.86 -4.48 -7.85
CA GLU A 30 -5.80 -4.30 -6.75
C GLU A 30 -5.52 -2.99 -6.02
N ILE A 31 -6.21 -1.92 -6.44
CA ILE A 31 -6.07 -0.58 -5.88
C ILE A 31 -7.42 0.03 -5.53
N GLY A 32 -7.43 0.81 -4.45
CA GLY A 32 -8.60 1.56 -3.99
C GLY A 32 -8.32 3.05 -3.88
N TYR A 33 -9.34 3.81 -3.48
CA TYR A 33 -9.22 5.24 -3.23
C TYR A 33 -9.85 5.63 -1.89
N ASN A 34 -9.08 6.34 -1.07
CA ASN A 34 -9.57 6.90 0.18
C ASN A 34 -10.03 8.34 -0.02
N SER A 35 -11.33 8.53 -0.26
CA SER A 35 -11.96 9.86 -0.31
C SER A 35 -12.16 10.50 1.08
N GLY A 36 -11.95 9.72 2.15
CA GLY A 36 -12.30 10.07 3.52
C GLY A 36 -13.78 9.90 3.86
N GLN A 37 -14.61 9.37 2.95
CA GLN A 37 -16.06 9.25 3.14
C GLN A 37 -16.51 7.90 3.75
N PHE A 38 -15.57 7.02 4.08
CA PHE A 38 -15.89 5.65 4.51
C PHE A 38 -16.64 5.55 5.84
N HIS A 39 -16.66 6.63 6.64
CA HIS A 39 -17.26 6.68 7.98
C HIS A 39 -18.48 7.63 8.07
N HIS A 40 -19.15 7.87 6.94
CA HIS A 40 -20.34 8.73 6.84
C HIS A 40 -21.55 7.97 6.25
N GLY A 41 -22.74 8.55 6.45
CA GLY A 41 -24.01 8.03 5.95
C GLY A 41 -24.43 6.72 6.64
N GLU A 42 -25.25 5.92 5.95
CA GLU A 42 -25.81 4.64 6.46
C GLU A 42 -24.75 3.61 6.84
N ARG A 43 -23.50 3.77 6.38
CA ARG A 43 -22.39 2.86 6.69
C ARG A 43 -21.73 3.15 8.03
N LYS A 44 -22.04 4.29 8.65
CA LYS A 44 -21.43 4.73 9.91
C LYS A 44 -22.01 3.90 11.06
N THR A 45 -21.38 2.75 11.36
CA THR A 45 -21.69 1.94 12.54
C THR A 45 -20.65 2.14 13.65
N GLU A 46 -21.00 1.80 14.89
CA GLU A 46 -20.07 1.87 16.02
C GLU A 46 -18.87 0.95 15.83
N GLU A 47 -19.09 -0.25 15.28
CA GLU A 47 -18.04 -1.23 14.99
C GLU A 47 -17.06 -0.69 13.96
N LEU A 48 -17.58 -0.06 12.89
CA LEU A 48 -16.74 0.57 11.86
C LEU A 48 -15.85 1.66 12.46
N LEU A 49 -16.43 2.54 13.28
CA LEU A 49 -15.69 3.62 13.93
C LEU A 49 -14.62 3.07 14.87
N LYS A 50 -14.98 2.07 15.69
CA LYS A 50 -14.05 1.40 16.61
C LYS A 50 -12.86 0.78 15.85
N GLN A 51 -13.13 -0.04 14.84
CA GLN A 51 -12.09 -0.67 14.03
C GLN A 51 -11.21 0.35 13.32
N ALA A 52 -11.82 1.39 12.73
CA ALA A 52 -11.08 2.41 12.01
C ALA A 52 -10.19 3.27 12.93
N LEU A 53 -10.62 3.52 14.17
CA LEU A 53 -9.79 4.16 15.20
C LEU A 53 -8.64 3.24 15.62
N GLU A 54 -8.93 1.97 15.89
CA GLU A 54 -7.96 0.96 16.35
C GLU A 54 -6.80 0.80 15.36
N VAL A 55 -7.11 0.69 14.06
CA VAL A 55 -6.09 0.54 13.00
C VAL A 55 -5.52 1.87 12.51
N GLY A 56 -5.96 3.00 13.08
CA GLY A 56 -5.46 4.34 12.76
C GLY A 56 -5.95 4.93 11.43
N LEU A 57 -7.02 4.40 10.84
CA LEU A 57 -7.70 4.99 9.68
C LEU A 57 -8.51 6.24 10.03
N LEU A 58 -8.97 6.34 11.29
CA LEU A 58 -9.60 7.53 11.85
C LEU A 58 -8.80 8.04 13.05
N GLN A 59 -8.89 9.34 13.28
CA GLN A 59 -8.42 10.02 14.49
C GLN A 59 -9.59 10.78 15.11
N ASP A 60 -9.82 10.61 16.41
CA ASP A 60 -10.79 11.42 17.16
C ASP A 60 -10.23 12.84 17.28
N LYS A 61 -11.02 13.84 16.87
CA LYS A 61 -10.61 15.25 16.93
C LYS A 61 -10.85 15.87 18.31
N GLY A 62 -11.49 15.16 19.24
CA GLY A 62 -11.98 15.72 20.49
C GLY A 62 -13.09 16.76 20.31
N LEU A 63 -13.68 16.83 19.11
CA LEU A 63 -14.75 17.76 18.76
C LEU A 63 -16.08 17.04 18.81
N ILE A 64 -17.10 17.69 19.37
CA ILE A 64 -18.47 17.19 19.41
C ILE A 64 -19.36 18.20 18.67
N ASN A 65 -20.18 17.70 17.76
CA ASN A 65 -21.17 18.53 17.08
C ASN A 65 -22.27 18.94 18.06
N ASN A 66 -22.46 20.24 18.29
CA ASN A 66 -23.42 20.73 19.29
C ASN A 66 -24.88 20.35 18.99
N ARG A 67 -25.24 20.17 17.71
CA ARG A 67 -26.59 19.86 17.24
C ARG A 67 -26.86 18.35 17.26
N THR A 68 -25.95 17.54 16.72
CA THR A 68 -26.15 16.08 16.60
C THR A 68 -25.58 15.30 17.78
N LYS A 69 -24.77 15.95 18.63
CA LYS A 69 -23.99 15.34 19.72
C LYS A 69 -22.99 14.28 19.26
N GLU A 70 -22.76 14.16 17.96
CA GLU A 70 -21.80 13.20 17.39
C GLU A 70 -20.35 13.71 17.49
N LYS A 71 -19.42 12.78 17.69
CA LYS A 71 -17.98 13.06 17.63
C LYS A 71 -17.52 13.35 16.20
N GLY A 72 -16.57 14.26 16.07
CA GLY A 72 -15.86 14.57 14.83
C GLY A 72 -14.60 13.74 14.66
N TYR A 73 -14.44 13.13 13.48
CA TYR A 73 -13.26 12.32 13.14
C TYR A 73 -12.48 12.93 11.98
N SER A 74 -11.18 12.67 11.93
CA SER A 74 -10.33 12.91 10.74
C SER A 74 -9.94 11.59 10.09
N PRO A 75 -10.18 11.42 8.77
CA PRO A 75 -9.64 10.29 8.03
C PRO A 75 -8.13 10.45 7.79
N PHE A 76 -7.37 9.42 8.14
CA PHE A 76 -5.97 9.29 7.79
C PHE A 76 -5.81 9.13 6.27
N ALA A 77 -4.74 9.69 5.69
CA ALA A 77 -4.39 9.57 4.28
C ALA A 77 -5.58 9.78 3.32
N LYS A 78 -6.37 10.82 3.59
CA LYS A 78 -7.43 11.29 2.69
C LYS A 78 -6.83 11.70 1.35
N TRP A 79 -7.57 11.48 0.26
CA TRP A 79 -7.16 11.77 -1.10
C TRP A 79 -5.91 10.98 -1.52
N CYS A 80 -5.93 9.69 -1.23
CA CYS A 80 -4.84 8.78 -1.60
C CYS A 80 -5.37 7.56 -2.35
N ILE A 81 -4.58 7.08 -3.31
CA ILE A 81 -4.69 5.72 -3.84
C ILE A 81 -4.24 4.76 -2.73
N CYS A 82 -4.97 3.68 -2.53
CA CYS A 82 -4.79 2.70 -1.46
C CYS A 82 -4.35 1.36 -2.05
N PHE A 83 -3.33 0.76 -1.45
CA PHE A 83 -2.79 -0.55 -1.81
C PHE A 83 -2.86 -1.47 -0.58
N ALA A 84 -3.25 -2.73 -0.79
CA ALA A 84 -3.32 -3.72 0.28
C ALA A 84 -1.96 -4.37 0.54
N LEU A 85 -1.56 -4.43 1.81
CA LEU A 85 -0.47 -5.27 2.28
C LEU A 85 -1.04 -6.58 2.79
N ARG A 86 -0.38 -7.69 2.47
CA ARG A 86 -0.93 -9.02 2.70
C ARG A 86 0.00 -9.91 3.51
N ASN A 87 -0.59 -10.72 4.37
CA ASN A 87 0.12 -11.77 5.08
C ASN A 87 0.30 -13.03 4.20
N GLN A 88 0.89 -14.09 4.76
CA GLN A 88 1.13 -15.35 4.05
C GLN A 88 -0.16 -16.08 3.64
N LYS A 89 -1.27 -15.84 4.33
CA LYS A 89 -2.60 -16.36 3.98
C LYS A 89 -3.30 -15.49 2.92
N ASN A 90 -2.60 -14.51 2.36
CA ASN A 90 -3.13 -13.55 1.41
C ASN A 90 -4.25 -12.64 1.98
N GLU A 91 -4.35 -12.52 3.31
CA GLU A 91 -5.32 -11.65 3.98
C GLU A 91 -4.78 -10.21 4.05
N VAL A 92 -5.68 -9.22 3.96
CA VAL A 92 -5.29 -7.80 4.06
C VAL A 92 -4.99 -7.44 5.51
N THR A 93 -3.72 -7.23 5.85
CA THR A 93 -3.25 -6.93 7.21
C THR A 93 -2.68 -5.52 7.36
N GLY A 94 -2.55 -4.79 6.26
CA GLY A 94 -2.08 -3.41 6.26
C GLY A 94 -2.50 -2.68 5.00
N LEU A 95 -2.39 -1.36 5.04
CA LEU A 95 -2.66 -0.49 3.89
C LEU A 95 -1.53 0.51 3.73
N TYR A 96 -1.15 0.72 2.47
CA TYR A 96 -0.32 1.82 2.02
C TYR A 96 -1.16 2.82 1.23
N PHE A 97 -0.83 4.09 1.36
CA PHE A 97 -1.54 5.19 0.72
C PHE A 97 -0.57 6.10 -0.03
N ARG A 98 -0.86 6.33 -1.31
CA ARG A 98 -0.16 7.29 -2.16
C ARG A 98 -1.03 8.51 -2.39
N SER A 99 -0.58 9.70 -1.97
CA SER A 99 -1.30 10.95 -2.21
C SER A 99 -1.50 11.20 -3.70
N ILE A 100 -2.72 11.58 -4.08
CA ILE A 100 -2.99 12.12 -5.43
C ILE A 100 -2.73 13.63 -5.49
N LEU A 101 -2.55 14.28 -4.33
CA LEU A 101 -2.19 15.68 -4.26
C LEU A 101 -0.68 15.83 -4.49
N ASN A 102 -0.32 16.83 -5.28
CA ASN A 102 1.07 17.13 -5.58
C ASN A 102 1.65 18.05 -4.50
N ASP A 103 1.80 17.51 -3.29
CA ASP A 103 2.51 18.17 -2.18
C ASP A 103 3.93 17.61 -2.10
N ASP A 104 4.93 18.49 -2.10
CA ASP A 104 6.34 18.13 -2.07
C ASP A 104 6.80 17.63 -0.69
N LYS A 105 5.96 17.75 0.36
CA LYS A 105 6.34 17.38 1.73
C LYS A 105 6.07 15.92 2.11
N ALA A 106 5.01 15.29 1.59
CA ALA A 106 4.70 13.89 1.89
C ALA A 106 3.74 13.28 0.86
N LYS A 107 4.19 12.25 0.13
CA LYS A 107 3.38 11.53 -0.87
C LYS A 107 3.04 10.09 -0.45
N HIS A 108 3.69 9.56 0.58
CA HIS A 108 3.62 8.16 1.01
C HIS A 108 3.13 8.09 2.46
N TYR A 109 2.06 7.34 2.72
CA TYR A 109 1.55 7.13 4.06
C TYR A 109 1.35 5.64 4.34
N TYR A 110 1.72 5.25 5.54
CA TYR A 110 1.65 3.88 6.03
C TYR A 110 0.89 3.88 7.34
N LEU A 111 -0.04 2.93 7.53
CA LEU A 111 -0.68 2.76 8.83
C LEU A 111 0.36 2.41 9.91
N LYS A 112 0.13 2.89 11.13
CA LYS A 112 0.93 2.49 12.29
C LYS A 112 0.75 0.99 12.51
N ASN A 113 1.82 0.32 12.94
CA ASN A 113 1.83 -1.13 13.20
C ASN A 113 1.33 -1.98 12.01
N ARG A 114 1.50 -1.49 10.79
CA ARG A 114 1.16 -2.27 9.59
C ARG A 114 1.90 -3.60 9.61
N LEU A 115 1.21 -4.64 9.15
CA LEU A 115 1.76 -5.95 8.87
C LEU A 115 1.49 -6.31 7.41
N GLY A 116 2.23 -7.28 6.91
CA GLY A 116 2.09 -7.76 5.55
C GLY A 116 3.01 -7.04 4.58
N ILE A 117 3.17 -7.69 3.43
CA ILE A 117 4.06 -7.27 2.35
C ILE A 117 3.25 -7.04 1.07
N TYR A 118 3.82 -6.31 0.12
CA TYR A 118 3.17 -6.01 -1.16
C TYR A 118 3.94 -6.67 -2.32
N PRO A 119 3.23 -7.28 -3.30
CA PRO A 119 1.77 -7.44 -3.39
C PRO A 119 1.20 -8.55 -2.49
N GLY A 120 2.08 -9.39 -1.95
CA GLY A 120 1.78 -10.52 -1.10
C GLY A 120 3.00 -11.43 -1.01
N TYR A 121 2.87 -12.57 -0.35
CA TYR A 121 3.98 -13.53 -0.26
C TYR A 121 4.27 -14.16 -1.63
N PRO A 122 5.55 -14.27 -2.05
CA PRO A 122 5.89 -14.88 -3.33
C PRO A 122 5.51 -16.35 -3.38
N ASN A 123 5.36 -16.88 -4.59
CA ASN A 123 5.19 -18.32 -4.79
C ASN A 123 6.42 -19.07 -4.21
N PRO A 124 6.26 -20.14 -3.41
CA PRO A 124 7.38 -20.95 -2.90
C PRO A 124 8.36 -21.44 -3.98
N GLU A 125 7.89 -21.63 -5.21
CA GLU A 125 8.69 -22.05 -6.37
C GLU A 125 9.43 -20.89 -7.05
N THR A 126 9.49 -19.71 -6.44
CA THR A 126 10.18 -18.54 -7.01
C THR A 126 11.68 -18.79 -7.14
N CYS A 127 12.20 -18.71 -8.37
CA CYS A 127 13.64 -18.71 -8.65
C CYS A 127 14.24 -17.32 -8.79
N LYS A 128 13.45 -16.33 -9.25
CA LYS A 128 13.92 -14.95 -9.48
C LYS A 128 12.99 -13.95 -8.81
N LEU A 129 13.57 -13.04 -8.04
CA LEU A 129 12.82 -12.05 -7.26
C LEU A 129 13.31 -10.64 -7.60
N ILE A 130 12.38 -9.73 -7.89
CA ILE A 130 12.66 -8.30 -8.00
C ILE A 130 12.17 -7.60 -6.72
N LEU A 131 13.07 -6.85 -6.09
CA LEU A 131 12.79 -5.97 -4.96
C LEU A 131 12.77 -4.51 -5.43
N THR A 132 11.62 -3.84 -5.29
CA THR A 132 11.52 -2.40 -5.56
C THR A 132 11.65 -1.58 -4.29
N GLU A 133 11.98 -0.30 -4.42
CA GLU A 133 12.10 0.60 -3.28
C GLU A 133 10.74 0.92 -2.65
N ALA A 134 9.73 1.22 -3.47
CA ALA A 134 8.39 1.54 -2.99
C ALA A 134 7.28 0.76 -3.72
N ILE A 135 6.09 0.78 -3.10
CA ILE A 135 4.93 -0.02 -3.52
C ILE A 135 4.45 0.40 -4.91
N ILE A 136 4.55 1.68 -5.25
CA ILE A 136 4.11 2.16 -6.56
C ILE A 136 5.02 1.66 -7.69
N ASP A 137 6.31 1.43 -7.40
CA ASP A 137 7.26 0.91 -8.39
C ASP A 137 6.99 -0.57 -8.63
N CYS A 138 6.76 -1.33 -7.54
CA CYS A 138 6.31 -2.72 -7.61
C CYS A 138 5.00 -2.83 -8.39
N ALA A 139 4.02 -1.96 -8.09
CA ALA A 139 2.76 -1.89 -8.80
C ALA A 139 2.95 -1.61 -10.30
N SER A 140 3.89 -0.75 -10.67
CA SER A 140 4.19 -0.46 -12.08
C SER A 140 4.74 -1.68 -12.81
N LEU A 141 5.67 -2.42 -12.17
CA LEU A 141 6.25 -3.64 -12.73
C LEU A 141 5.24 -4.80 -12.80
N LEU A 142 4.33 -4.91 -11.82
CA LEU A 142 3.26 -5.91 -11.81
C LEU A 142 2.33 -5.81 -13.02
N GLN A 143 2.29 -4.69 -13.73
CA GLN A 143 1.43 -4.56 -14.91
C GLN A 143 2.05 -5.23 -16.14
N ILE A 144 3.37 -5.39 -16.16
CA ILE A 144 4.12 -5.94 -17.28
C ILE A 144 4.03 -7.46 -17.20
N LYS A 145 3.36 -8.08 -18.17
CA LYS A 145 3.08 -9.53 -18.19
C LYS A 145 4.38 -10.33 -18.19
N GLU A 146 5.34 -9.92 -19.00
CA GLU A 146 6.65 -10.56 -19.13
C GLU A 146 7.41 -10.56 -17.80
N ILE A 147 7.26 -9.52 -16.97
CA ILE A 147 7.87 -9.51 -15.64
C ILE A 147 7.13 -10.47 -14.72
N ARG A 148 5.79 -10.41 -14.66
CA ARG A 148 5.00 -11.31 -13.80
C ARG A 148 5.19 -12.80 -14.11
N ASP A 149 5.39 -13.13 -15.38
CA ASP A 149 5.54 -14.52 -15.81
C ASP A 149 6.93 -15.09 -15.46
N ASN A 150 7.94 -14.22 -15.29
CA ASN A 150 9.34 -14.65 -15.12
C ASN A 150 9.94 -14.31 -13.75
N TYR A 151 9.30 -13.41 -12.99
CA TYR A 151 9.81 -12.90 -11.71
C TYR A 151 8.68 -12.79 -10.70
N SER A 152 8.96 -13.18 -9.46
CA SER A 152 8.20 -12.68 -8.32
C SER A 152 8.63 -11.24 -8.02
N LEU A 153 7.70 -10.47 -7.47
CA LEU A 153 7.89 -9.05 -7.13
C LEU A 153 7.60 -8.84 -5.65
N LEU A 154 8.44 -8.08 -4.97
CA LEU A 154 8.17 -7.57 -3.62
C LEU A 154 8.58 -6.10 -3.53
N SER A 155 7.82 -5.33 -2.77
CA SER A 155 8.18 -3.96 -2.43
C SER A 155 8.86 -3.89 -1.08
N CYS A 156 9.95 -3.14 -1.00
CA CYS A 156 10.45 -2.60 0.25
C CYS A 156 9.57 -1.41 0.71
N PHE A 157 9.86 -0.88 1.89
CA PHE A 157 9.23 0.33 2.41
C PHE A 157 10.21 1.50 2.45
N GLY A 158 10.83 1.79 1.31
CA GLY A 158 11.93 2.73 1.15
C GLY A 158 13.31 2.09 1.34
N THR A 159 14.36 2.91 1.32
CA THR A 159 15.78 2.50 1.37
C THR A 159 16.21 1.75 2.62
N ASN A 160 15.45 1.83 3.72
CA ASN A 160 15.65 1.05 4.94
C ASN A 160 14.51 0.05 5.21
N GLY A 161 13.66 -0.17 4.21
CA GLY A 161 12.39 -0.87 4.35
C GLY A 161 12.42 -2.36 4.04
N LEU A 162 13.58 -2.96 3.74
CA LEU A 162 13.75 -4.41 3.72
C LEU A 162 13.74 -4.93 5.16
N ASN A 163 12.53 -5.14 5.69
CA ASN A 163 12.30 -5.49 7.09
C ASN A 163 12.38 -7.01 7.33
N GLU A 164 12.26 -7.42 8.60
CA GLU A 164 12.31 -8.84 8.97
C GLU A 164 11.22 -9.69 8.34
N GLU A 165 10.02 -9.15 8.12
CA GLU A 165 8.90 -9.87 7.51
C GLU A 165 9.22 -10.22 6.04
N ILE A 166 9.71 -9.24 5.28
CA ILE A 166 10.16 -9.43 3.90
C ILE A 166 11.35 -10.40 3.87
N LEU A 167 12.34 -10.23 4.75
CA LEU A 167 13.50 -11.14 4.81
C LEU A 167 13.09 -12.59 5.13
N LYS A 168 12.11 -12.81 6.01
CA LYS A 168 11.56 -14.14 6.30
C LYS A 168 10.85 -14.72 5.07
N ALA A 169 10.07 -13.91 4.36
CA ALA A 169 9.43 -14.35 3.11
C ALA A 169 10.47 -14.78 2.07
N ILE A 170 11.53 -13.99 1.88
CA ILE A 170 12.63 -14.31 0.95
C ILE A 170 13.35 -15.60 1.38
N LYS A 171 13.71 -15.73 2.66
CA LYS A 171 14.40 -16.92 3.19
C LYS A 171 13.57 -18.21 3.10
N SER A 172 12.25 -18.10 2.96
CA SER A 172 11.36 -19.26 2.79
C SER A 172 11.34 -19.80 1.35
N LEU A 173 11.95 -19.09 0.39
CA LEU A 173 12.01 -19.49 -1.02
C LEU A 173 13.19 -20.45 -1.23
N GLY A 174 12.92 -21.76 -1.18
CA GLY A 174 13.96 -22.80 -1.27
C GLY A 174 14.69 -22.86 -2.61
N ASN A 175 14.03 -22.40 -3.68
CA ASN A 175 14.55 -22.44 -5.06
C ASN A 175 15.08 -21.08 -5.55
N LEU A 176 15.24 -20.10 -4.66
CA LEU A 176 15.63 -18.75 -5.04
C LEU A 176 17.09 -18.70 -5.51
N GLU A 177 17.30 -18.27 -6.74
CA GLU A 177 18.61 -18.19 -7.40
C GLU A 177 19.09 -16.74 -7.58
N GLU A 178 18.17 -15.81 -7.82
CA GLU A 178 18.49 -14.43 -8.16
C GLU A 178 17.59 -13.42 -7.42
N ILE A 179 18.21 -12.37 -6.87
CA ILE A 179 17.51 -11.19 -6.34
C ILE A 179 18.00 -9.96 -7.10
N ILE A 180 17.07 -9.22 -7.69
CA ILE A 180 17.32 -7.98 -8.43
C ILE A 180 16.79 -6.81 -7.60
N PHE A 181 17.65 -5.86 -7.23
CA PHE A 181 17.22 -4.63 -6.59
C PHE A 181 16.93 -3.54 -7.65
N CYS A 182 15.67 -3.14 -7.76
CA CYS A 182 15.18 -2.08 -8.64
C CYS A 182 14.82 -0.84 -7.80
N PHE A 183 15.86 -0.15 -7.32
CA PHE A 183 15.75 1.03 -6.45
C PHE A 183 16.01 2.31 -7.24
N ASP A 184 15.66 3.46 -6.68
CA ASP A 184 15.86 4.74 -7.33
C ASP A 184 17.36 4.99 -7.59
N ASN A 185 17.68 5.62 -8.74
CA ASN A 185 19.05 5.91 -9.13
C ASN A 185 19.64 7.15 -8.42
N ASP A 186 19.23 7.37 -7.18
CA ASP A 186 19.74 8.43 -6.31
C ASP A 186 20.77 7.89 -5.31
N ASP A 187 21.32 8.77 -4.48
CA ASP A 187 22.32 8.37 -3.50
C ASP A 187 21.77 7.45 -2.42
N ALA A 188 20.49 7.59 -2.06
CA ALA A 188 19.86 6.80 -1.03
C ALA A 188 19.62 5.37 -1.53
N GLY A 189 19.07 5.22 -2.73
CA GLY A 189 18.87 3.94 -3.41
C GLY A 189 20.18 3.20 -3.62
N LYS A 190 21.21 3.87 -4.17
CA LYS A 190 22.56 3.28 -4.35
C LYS A 190 23.17 2.78 -3.05
N LYS A 191 23.03 3.54 -1.96
CA LYS A 191 23.52 3.15 -0.62
C LYS A 191 22.75 1.94 -0.09
N ALA A 192 21.43 1.90 -0.28
CA ALA A 192 20.60 0.78 0.15
C ALA A 192 20.94 -0.51 -0.59
N VAL A 193 21.10 -0.46 -1.91
CA VAL A 193 21.53 -1.62 -2.71
C VAL A 193 22.86 -2.17 -2.20
N LYS A 194 23.87 -1.31 -2.01
CA LYS A 194 25.18 -1.72 -1.46
C LYS A 194 25.11 -2.31 -0.05
N LYS A 195 24.13 -1.87 0.76
CA LYS A 195 23.90 -2.38 2.11
C LYS A 195 23.27 -3.77 2.07
N TYR A 196 22.29 -3.99 1.19
CA TYR A 196 21.51 -5.22 1.11
C TYR A 196 22.14 -6.31 0.25
N SER A 197 23.10 -5.95 -0.61
CA SER A 197 23.87 -6.89 -1.42
C SER A 197 25.00 -7.59 -0.64
N LYS A 198 25.06 -7.43 0.67
CA LYS A 198 26.07 -8.03 1.57
C LYS A 198 25.39 -9.01 2.51
#